data_AF-A0A3D8GJJ6-F1
#
_entry.id   AF-A0A3D8GJJ6-F1
#
_cell.length_a   1.000
_cell.length_b   1.000
_cell.length_c   1.000
_cell.angle_alpha   90.00
_cell.angle_beta   90.00
_cell.angle_gamma   90.00
#
_symmetry.space_group_name_H-M   'P 1'
#
loop_
_entity.id
_entity.type
_entity.pdbx_description
1 polymer ?
#
loop_
_entity_poly.entity_id
_entity_poly.type
_entity_poly.pdbx_seq_one_letter_code
_entity_poly.pdbx_strand_id
1 'polypeptide(L)'
;MFNFQLKGEFIMFFILFGSLFLVGVVYFLFLIVFYKRDYYIEILRCYECGFDPHSSTRLFFSYRFFLISILFIIFDVEISLMLPVPFLFREIGLVVFFLFIFILLLGLVYEYFYGSLD
;
A
#
# COMPACT_ATOMS: atom_id res chain seq x y z
N MET A 1 -20.22 22.00 -58.73
CA MET A 1 -20.50 21.69 -57.31
C MET A 1 -19.48 20.71 -56.73
N PHE A 2 -19.22 19.56 -57.37
CA PHE A 2 -18.22 18.55 -56.92
C PHE A 2 -16.79 19.06 -56.71
N ASN A 3 -16.25 19.94 -57.57
CA ASN A 3 -14.89 20.49 -57.42
C ASN A 3 -14.71 21.38 -56.18
N PHE A 4 -15.77 22.03 -55.69
CA PHE A 4 -15.70 22.85 -54.47
C PHE A 4 -15.69 21.97 -53.22
N GLN A 5 -16.41 20.85 -53.26
CA GLN A 5 -16.45 19.86 -52.18
C GLN A 5 -15.10 19.13 -52.05
N LEU A 6 -14.49 18.68 -53.16
CA LEU A 6 -13.14 18.10 -53.17
C LEU A 6 -12.06 19.07 -52.68
N LYS A 7 -12.12 20.35 -53.08
CA LYS A 7 -11.15 21.37 -52.64
C LYS A 7 -11.24 21.61 -51.13
N GLY A 8 -12.44 21.54 -50.54
CA GLY A 8 -12.67 21.62 -49.10
C GLY A 8 -12.07 20.43 -48.33
N GLU A 9 -12.26 19.20 -48.83
CA GLU A 9 -11.65 18.00 -48.24
C GLU A 9 -10.11 18.09 -48.26
N PHE A 10 -9.50 18.52 -49.38
CA PHE A 10 -8.06 18.73 -49.47
C PHE A 10 -7.53 19.79 -48.48
N ILE A 11 -8.28 20.87 -48.27
CA ILE A 11 -7.94 21.91 -47.29
C ILE A 11 -8.03 21.35 -45.86
N MET A 12 -9.05 20.54 -45.55
CA MET A 12 -9.18 19.88 -44.24
C MET A 12 -8.01 18.94 -43.96
N PHE A 13 -7.58 18.13 -44.94
CA PHE A 13 -6.40 17.26 -44.79
C PHE A 13 -5.12 18.06 -44.52
N PHE A 14 -4.94 19.20 -45.18
CA PHE A 14 -3.76 20.04 -44.98
C PHE A 14 -3.72 20.67 -43.58
N ILE A 15 -4.88 21.11 -43.06
CA ILE A 15 -5.02 21.64 -41.70
C ILE A 15 -4.73 20.55 -40.66
N LEU A 16 -5.23 19.33 -40.89
CA LEU A 16 -5.05 18.19 -39.97
C LEU A 16 -3.58 17.74 -39.92
N PHE A 17 -2.89 17.71 -41.06
CA PHE A 17 -1.46 17.42 -41.10
C PHE A 17 -0.62 18.50 -40.41
N GLY A 18 -0.98 19.78 -40.61
CA GLY A 18 -0.31 20.91 -39.95
C GLY A 18 -0.46 20.90 -38.43
N SER A 19 -1.64 20.55 -37.91
CA SER A 19 -1.86 20.46 -36.46
C SER A 19 -1.09 19.29 -35.83
N LEU A 20 -1.04 18.12 -36.49
CA LEU A 20 -0.24 16.99 -36.03
C LEU A 20 1.26 17.31 -36.01
N PHE A 21 1.75 18.02 -37.01
CA PHE A 21 3.15 18.46 -37.04
C PHE A 21 3.49 19.39 -35.88
N LEU A 22 2.61 20.37 -35.58
CA LEU A 22 2.79 21.28 -34.46
C LEU A 22 2.85 20.53 -33.11
N VAL A 23 1.95 19.56 -32.90
CA VAL A 23 1.98 18.73 -31.69
C VAL A 23 3.29 17.95 -31.59
N GLY A 24 3.78 17.40 -32.70
CA GLY A 24 5.08 16.70 -32.74
C GLY A 24 6.26 17.60 -32.37
N VAL A 25 6.27 18.85 -32.86
CA VAL A 25 7.32 19.82 -32.53
C VAL A 25 7.31 20.17 -31.04
N VAL A 26 6.13 20.43 -30.46
CA VAL A 26 6.00 20.74 -29.03
C VAL A 26 6.47 19.56 -28.17
N TYR A 27 6.11 18.33 -28.54
CA TYR A 27 6.56 17.12 -27.85
C TYR A 27 8.08 16.94 -27.93
N PHE A 28 8.68 17.19 -29.09
CA PHE A 28 10.13 17.09 -29.27
C PHE A 28 10.90 18.13 -28.43
N LEU A 29 10.39 19.36 -28.35
CA LEU A 29 10.96 20.39 -27.48
C LEU A 29 10.88 20.00 -26.01
N PHE A 30 9.76 19.41 -25.57
CA PHE A 30 9.62 18.86 -24.23
C PHE A 30 10.70 17.81 -23.95
N LEU A 31 10.94 16.85 -24.86
CA LEU A 31 11.97 15.84 -24.66
C LEU A 31 13.38 16.44 -24.51
N ILE A 32 13.74 17.46 -25.28
CA ILE A 32 15.05 18.13 -25.16
C ILE A 32 15.21 18.77 -23.78
N VAL A 33 14.17 19.46 -23.29
CA VAL A 33 14.19 20.12 -21.97
C VAL A 33 14.33 19.10 -20.84
N PHE A 34 13.63 17.97 -20.93
CA PHE A 34 13.60 16.95 -19.87
C PHE A 34 14.75 15.93 -19.94
N TYR A 35 15.45 15.83 -21.08
CA TYR A 35 16.58 14.90 -21.24
C TYR A 35 17.72 15.22 -20.28
N LYS A 36 17.90 16.50 -19.90
CA LYS A 36 18.95 16.92 -18.99
C LYS A 36 18.45 17.00 -17.54
N ARG A 37 18.00 15.87 -17.00
CA ARG A 37 17.85 15.70 -15.55
C ARG A 37 19.07 14.95 -15.04
N ASP A 38 20.07 15.70 -14.60
CA ASP A 38 21.27 15.13 -14.00
C ASP A 38 20.86 14.26 -12.81
N TYR A 39 21.20 12.97 -12.92
CA TYR A 39 21.01 11.96 -11.90
C TYR A 39 22.00 12.29 -10.78
N TYR A 40 21.60 13.13 -9.83
CA TYR A 40 22.38 13.31 -8.60
C TYR A 40 22.27 12.01 -7.82
N ILE A 41 23.24 11.12 -8.03
CA ILE A 41 23.34 9.80 -7.41
C ILE A 41 23.22 9.91 -5.88
N GLU A 42 23.71 11.02 -5.30
CA GLU A 42 23.63 11.31 -3.86
C GLU A 42 22.20 11.55 -3.36
N ILE A 43 21.31 12.14 -4.16
CA ILE A 43 19.89 12.30 -3.81
C ILE A 43 19.17 10.94 -3.82
N LEU A 44 19.66 10.00 -4.65
CA LEU A 44 19.08 8.68 -4.81
C LEU A 44 19.65 7.63 -3.86
N ARG A 45 20.70 7.98 -3.10
CA ARG A 45 21.30 7.10 -2.09
C ARG A 45 20.60 7.26 -0.75
N CYS A 46 20.56 6.17 0.00
CA CYS A 46 20.06 6.18 1.38
C CYS A 46 20.94 7.09 2.24
N TYR A 47 20.33 7.95 3.05
CA TYR A 47 21.06 8.83 3.97
C TYR A 47 21.62 8.02 5.14
N GLU A 48 22.93 7.78 5.15
CA GLU A 48 23.65 7.12 6.25
C GLU A 48 24.72 8.05 6.85
N CYS A 49 24.33 9.26 7.24
CA CYS A 49 25.21 10.22 7.94
C CYS A 49 26.57 10.48 7.22
N GLY A 50 26.59 10.41 5.88
CA GLY A 50 27.79 10.65 5.07
C GLY A 50 28.65 9.40 4.79
N PHE A 51 28.22 8.21 5.18
CA PHE A 51 28.88 6.95 4.87
C PHE A 51 28.16 6.18 3.75
N ASP A 52 28.90 5.36 3.02
CA ASP A 52 28.31 4.43 2.05
C ASP A 52 27.64 3.26 2.78
N PRO A 53 26.46 2.79 2.31
CA PRO A 53 25.76 1.69 2.94
C PRO A 53 26.61 0.42 2.92
N HIS A 54 27.14 0.07 4.09
CA HIS A 54 28.08 -1.05 4.26
C HIS A 54 27.39 -2.41 4.29
N SER A 55 26.05 -2.47 4.32
CA SER A 55 25.31 -3.73 4.47
C SER A 55 23.93 -3.69 3.83
N SER A 56 23.39 -4.87 3.48
CA SER A 56 22.00 -4.98 3.03
C SER A 56 21.06 -4.59 4.17
N THR A 57 20.05 -3.75 3.90
CA THR A 57 19.00 -3.30 4.84
C THR A 57 18.07 -4.40 5.38
N ARG A 58 18.50 -5.67 5.33
CA ARG A 58 17.84 -6.78 6.01
C ARG A 58 18.18 -6.73 7.50
N LEU A 59 17.43 -5.90 8.20
CA LEU A 59 17.35 -5.95 9.66
C LEU A 59 16.60 -7.22 10.07
N PHE A 60 17.19 -7.98 10.99
CA PHE A 60 16.43 -9.00 11.73
C PHE A 60 15.39 -8.27 12.56
N PHE A 61 14.12 -8.47 12.20
CA PHE A 61 13.00 -7.96 12.95
C PHE A 61 13.04 -8.54 14.36
N SER A 62 12.89 -7.70 15.39
CA SER A 62 12.88 -8.20 16.76
C SER A 62 11.66 -9.10 16.97
N TYR A 63 11.87 -10.29 17.52
CA TYR A 63 10.82 -11.28 17.78
C TYR A 63 9.65 -10.74 18.62
N ARG A 64 9.88 -9.70 19.43
CA ARG A 64 8.84 -9.04 20.25
C ARG A 64 7.71 -8.46 19.40
N PHE A 65 8.03 -7.65 18.38
CA PHE A 65 7.03 -7.07 17.50
C PHE A 65 6.26 -8.13 16.68
N PHE A 66 6.91 -9.27 16.42
CA PHE A 66 6.26 -10.40 15.74
C PHE A 66 5.23 -11.07 16.65
N LEU A 67 5.58 -11.32 17.91
CA LEU A 67 4.66 -11.92 18.88
C LEU A 67 3.46 -11.02 19.16
N ILE A 68 3.66 -9.70 19.30
CA ILE A 68 2.57 -8.73 19.46
C ILE A 68 1.59 -8.80 18.27
N SER A 69 2.11 -8.98 17.05
CA SER A 69 1.27 -9.07 15.84
C SER A 69 0.42 -10.35 15.81
N ILE A 70 0.99 -11.48 16.21
CA ILE A 70 0.25 -12.76 16.31
C ILE A 70 -0.81 -12.68 17.40
N LEU A 71 -0.45 -12.13 18.58
CA LEU A 71 -1.35 -11.95 19.71
C LEU A 71 -2.55 -11.08 19.33
N PHE A 72 -2.33 -9.98 18.60
CA PHE A 72 -3.40 -9.14 18.08
C PHE A 72 -4.36 -9.92 17.16
N ILE A 73 -3.84 -10.76 16.27
CA ILE A 73 -4.66 -11.58 15.37
C ILE A 73 -5.51 -12.58 16.16
N ILE A 74 -4.92 -13.26 17.16
CA ILE A 74 -5.64 -14.24 17.99
C ILE A 74 -6.75 -13.54 18.77
N PHE A 75 -6.44 -12.41 19.42
CA PHE A 75 -7.40 -11.65 20.21
C PHE A 75 -8.55 -11.08 19.37
N ASP A 76 -8.29 -10.63 18.14
CA ASP A 76 -9.34 -10.16 17.21
C ASP A 76 -10.31 -11.30 16.84
N VAL A 77 -9.79 -12.51 16.59
CA VAL A 77 -10.63 -13.71 16.35
C VAL A 77 -11.46 -14.07 17.59
N GLU A 78 -10.90 -13.95 18.78
CA GLU A 78 -11.62 -14.22 20.04
C GLU A 78 -12.77 -13.23 20.27
N ILE A 79 -12.57 -11.93 19.98
CA ILE A 79 -13.65 -10.92 20.06
C ILE A 79 -14.72 -11.20 18.99
N SER A 80 -14.31 -11.59 17.78
CA SER A 80 -15.24 -11.96 16.71
C SER A 80 -16.18 -13.11 17.17
N LEU A 81 -15.65 -14.08 17.91
CA LEU A 81 -16.42 -15.16 18.51
C LEU A 81 -17.31 -14.71 19.69
N MET A 82 -16.95 -13.65 20.42
CA MET A 82 -17.80 -13.07 21.46
C MET A 82 -19.02 -12.33 20.91
N LEU A 83 -18.91 -11.71 19.74
CA LEU A 83 -19.96 -10.86 19.15
C LEU A 83 -21.33 -11.56 18.98
N PRO A 84 -21.43 -12.82 18.50
CA PRO A 84 -22.72 -13.50 18.36
C PRO A 84 -23.32 -14.01 19.69
N VAL A 85 -22.57 -14.04 20.79
CA VAL A 85 -23.00 -14.68 22.03
C VAL A 85 -24.29 -14.08 22.63
N PRO A 86 -24.50 -12.75 22.67
CA PRO A 86 -25.74 -12.18 23.20
C PRO A 86 -26.98 -12.63 22.44
N PHE A 87 -26.86 -12.89 21.13
CA PHE A 87 -27.97 -13.36 20.29
C PHE A 87 -28.27 -14.84 20.51
N LEU A 88 -27.27 -15.63 20.90
CA LEU A 88 -27.35 -17.08 21.11
C LEU A 88 -27.46 -17.46 22.60
N PHE A 89 -27.65 -16.49 23.48
CA PHE A 89 -27.56 -16.66 24.94
C PHE A 89 -28.51 -17.74 25.49
N ARG A 90 -29.67 -17.89 24.85
CA ARG A 90 -30.69 -18.89 25.22
C ARG A 90 -30.27 -20.33 24.89
N GLU A 91 -29.45 -20.52 23.86
CA GLU A 91 -29.00 -21.82 23.33
C GLU A 91 -27.68 -22.26 23.99
N ILE A 92 -26.72 -21.33 24.12
CA ILE A 92 -25.35 -21.61 24.58
C ILE A 92 -25.29 -21.77 26.11
N GLY A 93 -26.17 -21.09 26.84
CA GLY A 93 -26.24 -21.12 28.30
C GLY A 93 -25.13 -20.31 28.99
N LEU A 94 -25.45 -19.79 30.17
CA LEU A 94 -24.57 -18.94 31.00
C LEU A 94 -23.21 -19.60 31.31
N VAL A 95 -23.20 -20.92 31.54
CA VAL A 95 -22.00 -21.65 31.96
C VAL A 95 -20.93 -21.66 30.86
N VAL A 96 -21.33 -21.87 29.61
CA VAL A 96 -20.40 -21.89 28.47
C VAL A 96 -19.82 -20.50 28.23
N PHE A 97 -20.62 -19.43 28.39
CA PHE A 97 -20.13 -18.06 28.31
C PHE A 97 -19.07 -17.76 29.37
N PHE A 98 -19.31 -18.11 30.63
CA PHE A 98 -18.31 -17.89 31.69
C PHE A 98 -17.05 -18.74 31.51
N LEU A 99 -17.18 -19.98 31.03
CA LEU A 99 -16.02 -20.80 30.66
C LEU A 99 -15.21 -20.17 29.53
N PHE A 100 -15.89 -19.61 28.52
CA PHE A 100 -15.23 -18.94 27.40
C PHE A 100 -14.43 -17.72 27.88
N ILE A 101 -15.04 -16.84 28.69
CA ILE A 101 -14.35 -15.70 29.30
C ILE A 101 -13.17 -16.14 30.18
N PHE A 102 -13.32 -17.22 30.94
CA PHE A 102 -12.27 -17.73 31.81
C PHE A 102 -11.04 -18.20 31.01
N ILE A 103 -11.25 -18.86 29.88
CA ILE A 103 -10.17 -19.31 28.99
C ILE A 103 -9.43 -18.10 28.39
N LEU A 104 -10.17 -17.07 27.95
CA LEU A 104 -9.57 -15.82 27.44
C LEU A 104 -8.69 -15.14 28.49
N LEU A 105 -9.18 -15.04 29.73
CA LEU A 105 -8.42 -14.46 30.85
C LEU A 105 -7.15 -15.27 31.15
N LEU A 106 -7.23 -16.60 31.13
CA LEU A 106 -6.07 -17.46 31.36
C LEU A 106 -5.00 -17.30 30.27
N GLY A 107 -5.41 -17.24 29.00
CA GLY A 107 -4.51 -17.01 27.87
C GLY A 107 -3.77 -15.68 27.99
N LEU A 108 -4.50 -14.61 28.30
CA LEU A 108 -3.93 -13.27 28.50
C LEU A 108 -2.94 -13.22 29.66
N VAL A 109 -3.27 -13.85 30.79
CA VAL A 109 -2.39 -13.92 31.97
C VAL A 109 -1.11 -14.71 31.64
N TYR A 110 -1.23 -15.81 30.90
CA TYR A 110 -0.08 -16.59 30.47
C TYR A 110 0.88 -15.77 29.61
N GLU A 111 0.37 -15.06 28.61
CA GLU A 111 1.20 -14.22 27.72
C GLU A 111 1.87 -13.04 28.46
N TYR A 112 1.17 -12.47 29.44
CA TYR A 112 1.73 -11.43 30.31
C TYR A 112 2.95 -11.93 31.10
N PHE A 113 2.87 -13.12 31.70
CA PHE A 113 4.00 -13.69 32.45
C PHE A 113 5.21 -14.04 31.57
N TYR A 114 5.01 -14.36 30.29
CA TYR A 114 6.10 -14.67 29.36
C TYR A 114 6.79 -13.43 28.78
N GLY A 115 6.37 -12.22 29.16
CA GLY A 115 7.03 -10.98 28.75
C GLY A 115 6.88 -10.66 27.27
N SER A 116 5.85 -11.20 26.61
CA SER A 116 5.55 -10.90 25.21
C SER A 116 5.04 -9.46 25.01
N LEU A 117 4.57 -8.83 26.10
CA LEU A 117 3.98 -7.49 26.14
C LEU A 117 4.96 -6.39 26.65
N ASP A 118 6.20 -6.73 27.01
CA ASP A 118 7.22 -5.81 27.57
C ASP A 118 8.36 -5.41 26.58
#